data_AF-A0A848SX56-F1
#
_entry.id   AF-A0A848SX56-F1
#
_cell.length_a   1.000
_cell.length_b   1.000
_cell.length_c   1.000
_cell.angle_alpha   90.00
_cell.angle_beta   90.00
_cell.angle_gamma   90.00
#
_symmetry.space_group_name_H-M   'P 1'
#
loop_
_entity.id
_entity.type
_entity.pdbx_description
1 polymer ?
#
loop_
_entity_poly.entity_id
_entity_poly.type
_entity_poly.pdbx_seq_one_letter_code
_entity_poly.pdbx_strand_id
1 'polypeptide(L)'
;MFLTGISSAYALRLSLSTKGSSMNTQSQTNRLLEAAHETAEAYVGVISQLCARHRVITCKDDLQWILQHRKNGGAERPWRGVGYFRTRNALIRVCATFCGRIDPAAIAVLAALPSHFGGAV
;
A
#
# COMPACT_ATOMS: atom_id res chain seq x y z
N MET A 1 -16.99 -41.24 40.83
CA MET A 1 -16.17 -41.94 39.82
C MET A 1 -15.88 -40.95 38.70
N PHE A 2 -14.61 -40.80 38.35
CA PHE A 2 -13.97 -39.75 37.53
C PHE A 2 -14.52 -39.62 36.08
N LEU A 3 -14.67 -38.39 35.54
CA LEU A 3 -13.91 -37.72 34.44
C LEU A 3 -13.81 -38.55 33.13
N THR A 4 -14.00 -38.07 31.89
CA THR A 4 -13.58 -36.84 31.17
C THR A 4 -14.43 -36.71 29.88
N GLY A 5 -14.66 -35.53 29.31
CA GLY A 5 -13.81 -35.04 28.21
C GLY A 5 -14.39 -33.78 27.54
N ILE A 6 -13.51 -32.85 27.22
CA ILE A 6 -13.74 -31.44 26.87
C ILE A 6 -13.62 -31.24 25.35
N SER A 7 -14.14 -30.10 24.86
CA SER A 7 -13.68 -29.32 23.69
C SER A 7 -14.57 -29.45 22.44
N SER A 8 -15.08 -28.39 21.80
CA SER A 8 -14.69 -26.98 21.80
C SER A 8 -15.90 -26.14 21.37
N ALA A 9 -16.30 -25.19 22.21
CA ALA A 9 -17.36 -24.24 21.94
C ALA A 9 -16.77 -22.98 21.28
N TYR A 10 -17.00 -22.79 19.98
CA TYR A 10 -16.83 -21.50 19.32
C TYR A 10 -18.20 -20.93 18.91
N ALA A 11 -19.05 -20.70 19.90
CA ALA A 11 -20.22 -19.84 19.75
C ALA A 11 -19.96 -18.57 20.57
N LEU A 12 -18.99 -17.76 20.15
CA LEU A 12 -18.72 -16.47 20.76
C LEU A 12 -19.68 -15.42 20.21
N ARG A 13 -20.90 -15.51 20.77
CA ARG A 13 -21.82 -14.45 21.15
C ARG A 13 -21.29 -13.01 20.94
N LEU A 14 -21.68 -12.38 19.82
CA LEU A 14 -21.65 -10.92 19.70
C LEU A 14 -22.78 -10.33 20.56
N SER A 15 -22.49 -10.11 21.84
CA SER A 15 -23.26 -9.19 22.67
C SER A 15 -22.76 -7.78 22.43
N LEU A 16 -23.44 -7.06 21.53
CA LEU A 16 -23.37 -5.61 21.47
C LEU A 16 -23.94 -5.04 22.77
N SER A 17 -23.07 -4.55 23.65
CA SER A 17 -23.47 -3.77 24.83
C SER A 17 -22.65 -2.49 24.94
N THR A 18 -23.30 -1.43 24.47
CA THR A 18 -23.41 -0.07 25.00
C THR A 18 -22.20 0.69 25.55
N LYS A 19 -22.03 1.88 24.94
CA LYS A 19 -21.73 3.20 25.53
C LYS A 19 -20.25 3.51 25.83
N GLY A 20 -19.70 4.38 24.98
CA GLY A 20 -18.62 5.30 25.33
C GLY A 20 -17.35 5.21 24.48
N SER A 21 -17.40 5.44 23.16
CA SER A 21 -16.21 5.69 22.31
C SER A 21 -16.58 6.03 20.86
N SER A 22 -17.36 7.10 20.62
CA SER A 22 -17.84 7.36 19.24
C SER A 22 -16.91 8.25 18.40
N MET A 23 -15.99 9.04 18.98
CA MET A 23 -15.17 9.97 18.20
C MET A 23 -13.79 9.43 17.78
N ASN A 24 -13.22 8.47 18.51
CA ASN A 24 -11.88 7.96 18.20
C ASN A 24 -11.91 6.79 17.20
N THR A 25 -12.89 5.88 17.33
CA THR A 25 -12.99 4.67 16.50
C THR A 25 -13.34 5.00 15.05
N GLN A 26 -14.30 5.90 14.81
CA GLN A 26 -14.66 6.35 13.44
C GLN A 26 -13.51 7.11 12.75
N SER A 27 -12.77 7.91 13.51
CA SER A 27 -11.60 8.66 12.98
C SER A 27 -10.44 7.74 12.64
N GLN A 28 -10.26 6.64 13.37
CA GLN A 28 -9.26 5.62 13.08
C GLN A 28 -9.67 4.74 11.90
N THR A 29 -10.93 4.29 11.83
CA THR A 29 -11.41 3.50 10.69
C THR A 29 -11.35 4.29 9.39
N ASN A 30 -11.70 5.58 9.41
CA ASN A 30 -11.58 6.45 8.24
C ASN A 30 -10.11 6.63 7.81
N ARG A 31 -9.17 6.78 8.76
CA ARG A 31 -7.74 6.85 8.43
C ARG A 31 -7.21 5.56 7.81
N LEU A 32 -7.65 4.40 8.31
CA LEU A 32 -7.26 3.10 7.77
C LEU A 32 -7.88 2.86 6.39
N LEU A 33 -9.13 3.27 6.17
CA LEU A 33 -9.79 3.19 4.87
C LEU A 33 -9.12 4.11 3.84
N GLU A 34 -8.77 5.33 4.22
CA GLU A 34 -8.04 6.24 3.33
C GLU A 34 -6.65 5.67 3.01
N ALA A 35 -5.92 5.11 3.98
CA ALA A 35 -4.62 4.46 3.75
C ALA A 35 -4.70 3.21 2.83
N ALA A 36 -5.88 2.62 2.65
CA ALA A 36 -6.08 1.51 1.73
C ALA A 36 -6.18 1.97 0.26
N HIS A 37 -6.41 3.26 0.00
CA HIS A 37 -6.50 3.77 -1.35
C HIS A 37 -5.12 4.05 -1.93
N GLU A 38 -4.84 3.55 -3.14
CA GLU A 38 -3.55 3.72 -3.84
C GLU A 38 -3.10 5.18 -4.02
N THR A 39 -4.02 6.14 -3.93
CA THR A 39 -3.75 7.57 -4.12
C THR A 39 -3.48 8.31 -2.80
N ALA A 40 -3.63 7.61 -1.67
CA ALA A 40 -3.42 8.17 -0.34
C ALA A 40 -1.94 8.34 -0.04
N GLU A 41 -1.64 9.30 0.83
CA GLU A 41 -0.26 9.58 1.24
C GLU A 41 0.35 8.40 2.00
N ALA A 42 -0.39 7.81 2.93
CA ALA A 42 0.02 6.67 3.77
C ALA A 42 -0.29 5.29 3.15
N TYR A 43 -0.31 5.18 1.83
CA TYR A 43 -0.58 3.90 1.16
C TYR A 43 0.48 2.85 1.52
N VAL A 44 0.05 1.67 1.95
CA VAL A 44 0.96 0.62 2.46
C VAL A 44 1.78 -0.06 1.37
N GLY A 45 1.31 -0.04 0.12
CA GLY A 45 1.99 -0.67 -1.02
C GLY A 45 3.11 0.18 -1.63
N VAL A 46 3.66 1.17 -0.93
CA VAL A 46 4.76 1.99 -1.45
C VAL A 46 6.05 1.16 -1.43
N ILE A 47 6.65 0.95 -2.60
CA ILE A 47 7.93 0.25 -2.75
C ILE A 47 9.08 1.22 -2.49
N SER A 48 9.07 2.37 -3.17
CA SER A 48 10.14 3.34 -3.06
C SER A 48 9.70 4.73 -3.48
N GLN A 49 10.21 5.74 -2.76
CA GLN A 49 10.10 7.14 -3.15
C GLN A 49 11.28 7.49 -4.07
N LEU A 50 11.02 7.91 -5.31
CA LEU A 50 12.08 8.21 -6.29
C LEU A 50 12.66 9.60 -6.12
N CYS A 51 11.78 10.56 -5.84
CA CYS A 51 12.08 11.95 -5.53
C CYS A 51 10.89 12.55 -4.76
N ALA A 52 10.96 13.82 -4.37
CA ALA A 52 9.91 14.50 -3.61
C ALA A 52 8.50 14.44 -4.25
N ARG A 53 8.41 14.20 -5.56
CA ARG A 53 7.15 14.23 -6.32
C ARG A 53 6.81 12.93 -7.06
N HIS A 54 7.65 11.91 -6.99
CA HIS A 54 7.38 10.65 -7.67
C HIS A 54 7.68 9.47 -6.76
N ARG A 55 6.79 8.47 -6.80
CA ARG A 55 6.94 7.22 -6.05
C ARG A 55 6.51 6.04 -6.91
N VAL A 56 7.04 4.87 -6.57
CA VAL A 56 6.59 3.59 -7.12
C VAL A 56 5.82 2.86 -6.03
N ILE A 57 4.63 2.39 -6.39
CA ILE A 57 3.81 1.55 -5.54
C ILE A 57 3.51 0.22 -6.23
N THR A 58 3.14 -0.78 -5.45
CA THR A 58 2.43 -1.97 -5.91
C THR A 58 0.94 -1.67 -6.01
N CYS A 59 0.27 -2.16 -7.05
CA CYS A 59 -1.19 -2.14 -7.15
C CYS A 59 -1.83 -2.90 -5.98
N LYS A 60 -3.03 -2.49 -5.54
CA LYS A 60 -3.76 -3.16 -4.44
C LYS A 60 -4.00 -4.65 -4.69
N ASP A 61 -4.11 -5.04 -5.95
CA ASP A 61 -4.40 -6.42 -6.38
C ASP A 61 -3.11 -7.23 -6.63
N ASP A 62 -1.93 -6.66 -6.37
CA ASP A 62 -0.62 -7.31 -6.53
C ASP A 62 -0.41 -7.89 -7.94
N LEU A 63 -0.72 -7.09 -8.97
CA LEU A 63 -0.58 -7.49 -10.38
C LEU A 63 0.46 -6.67 -11.16
N GLN A 64 0.80 -5.47 -10.68
CA GLN A 64 1.64 -4.51 -11.40
C GLN A 64 2.19 -3.43 -10.49
N TRP A 65 3.28 -2.80 -10.93
CA TRP A 65 3.83 -1.57 -10.35
C TRP A 65 3.16 -0.34 -10.95
N ILE A 66 2.94 0.67 -10.14
CA ILE A 66 2.36 1.94 -10.55
C ILE A 66 3.35 3.04 -10.22
N LEU A 67 3.80 3.77 -11.24
CA LEU A 67 4.52 5.02 -11.06
C LEU A 67 3.49 6.11 -10.79
N GLN A 68 3.63 6.79 -9.65
CA GLN A 68 2.75 7.87 -9.27
C GLN A 68 3.50 9.20 -9.20
N HIS A 69 2.78 10.26 -9.53
CA HIS A 69 3.21 11.65 -9.39
C HIS A 69 2.35 12.39 -8.38
N ARG A 70 2.97 13.26 -7.59
CA ARG A 70 2.30 14.13 -6.63
C ARG A 70 1.76 15.38 -7.33
N LYS A 71 0.44 15.54 -7.25
CA LYS A 71 -0.27 16.76 -7.65
C LYS A 71 0.24 17.95 -6.82
N ASN A 72 0.19 19.13 -7.41
CA ASN A 72 0.44 20.37 -6.69
C ASN A 72 -0.81 20.71 -5.83
N GLY A 73 -0.59 21.09 -4.57
CA GLY A 73 -1.66 21.49 -3.64
C GLY A 73 -2.02 20.43 -2.60
N GLY A 74 -2.74 20.85 -1.55
CA GLY A 74 -3.21 20.00 -0.44
C GLY A 74 -4.47 19.20 -0.78
N ALA A 75 -4.44 18.44 -1.87
CA ALA A 75 -5.56 17.57 -2.22
C ALA A 75 -5.66 16.39 -1.25
N GLU A 76 -6.88 15.97 -0.92
CA GLU A 76 -7.17 14.77 -0.12
C GLU A 76 -6.50 13.51 -0.71
N ARG A 77 -6.37 13.47 -2.04
CA ARG A 77 -5.67 12.41 -2.79
C ARG A 77 -4.54 13.01 -3.62
N PRO A 78 -3.35 13.19 -3.01
CA PRO A 78 -2.25 13.94 -3.62
C PRO A 78 -1.54 13.17 -4.72
N TRP A 79 -1.69 11.84 -4.79
CA TRP A 79 -1.00 11.00 -5.77
C TRP A 79 -1.88 10.64 -6.97
N ARG A 80 -1.28 10.65 -8.16
CA ARG A 80 -1.91 10.24 -9.42
C ARG A 80 -1.04 9.21 -10.14
N GLY A 81 -1.64 8.12 -10.61
CA GLY A 81 -0.97 7.17 -11.50
C GLY A 81 -0.56 7.82 -12.82
N VAL A 82 0.71 7.67 -13.19
CA VAL A 82 1.30 8.17 -14.44
C VAL A 82 1.54 7.01 -15.41
N GLY A 83 1.87 5.83 -14.89
CA GLY A 83 2.09 4.64 -15.71
C GLY A 83 2.00 3.35 -14.91
N TYR A 84 1.72 2.26 -15.62
CA TYR A 84 1.53 0.92 -15.09
C TYR A 84 2.55 -0.01 -15.73
N PHE A 85 3.28 -0.77 -14.91
CA PHE A 85 4.42 -1.56 -15.38
C PHE A 85 4.38 -2.97 -14.79
N ARG A 86 4.59 -3.96 -15.65
CA ARG A 86 4.79 -5.35 -15.23
C ARG A 86 6.23 -5.83 -15.37
N THR A 87 7.14 -4.98 -15.85
CA THR A 87 8.56 -5.33 -15.99
C THR A 87 9.43 -4.29 -15.32
N ARG A 88 10.44 -4.75 -14.58
CA ARG A 88 11.37 -3.87 -13.84
C ARG A 88 12.12 -2.95 -14.79
N ASN A 89 12.58 -3.48 -15.92
CA ASN A 89 13.35 -2.69 -16.89
C ASN A 89 12.52 -1.56 -17.50
N ALA A 90 11.23 -1.78 -17.81
CA ALA A 90 10.36 -0.71 -18.29
C ALA A 90 10.13 0.35 -17.20
N LEU A 91 9.90 -0.09 -15.96
CA LEU A 91 9.73 0.81 -14.81
C LEU A 91 10.97 1.70 -14.61
N ILE A 92 12.17 1.12 -14.52
CA ILE A 92 13.42 1.86 -14.29
C ILE A 92 13.67 2.88 -15.40
N ARG A 93 13.52 2.49 -16.68
CA ARG A 93 13.70 3.41 -17.81
C ARG A 93 12.80 4.62 -17.71
N VAL A 94 11.51 4.40 -17.41
CA VAL A 94 10.54 5.49 -17.33
C VAL A 94 10.75 6.33 -16.08
N CYS A 95 11.16 5.73 -14.95
CA CYS A 95 11.54 6.48 -13.76
C CYS A 95 12.65 7.48 -14.07
N ALA A 96 13.66 7.09 -14.84
CA ALA A 96 14.77 7.97 -15.25
C ALA A 96 14.30 9.14 -16.13
N THR A 97 13.24 8.97 -16.92
CA THR A 97 12.66 10.06 -17.72
C THR A 97 11.89 11.08 -16.87
N PHE A 98 11.14 10.61 -15.86
CA PHE A 98 10.29 11.50 -15.04
C PHE A 98 11.03 12.15 -13.86
N CYS A 99 12.06 11.48 -13.35
CA CYS A 99 12.88 12.00 -12.26
C CYS A 99 14.25 12.37 -12.83
N GLY A 100 14.49 13.66 -13.07
CA GLY A 100 15.80 14.14 -13.54
C GLY A 100 16.95 13.71 -12.63
N ARG A 101 16.70 13.54 -11.33
CA ARG A 101 17.59 12.87 -10.38
C ARG A 101 16.77 11.93 -9.51
N ILE A 102 17.09 10.64 -9.55
CA ILE A 102 16.49 9.62 -8.69
C ILE A 102 17.41 9.42 -7.48
N ASP A 103 16.83 9.25 -6.30
CA ASP A 103 17.56 8.84 -5.12
C ASP A 103 18.32 7.51 -5.39
N PRO A 104 19.64 7.45 -5.18
CA PRO A 104 20.42 6.21 -5.36
C PRO A 104 19.86 5.03 -4.56
N ALA A 105 19.34 5.27 -3.35
CA ALA A 105 18.72 4.23 -2.53
C ALA A 105 17.45 3.69 -3.21
N ALA A 106 16.66 4.58 -3.82
CA ALA A 106 15.47 4.18 -4.55
C ALA A 106 15.79 3.34 -5.79
N ILE A 107 16.85 3.69 -6.53
CA ILE A 107 17.32 2.87 -7.65
C ILE A 107 17.77 1.49 -7.16
N ALA A 108 18.48 1.40 -6.04
CA ALA A 108 18.90 0.12 -5.48
C ALA A 108 17.69 -0.79 -5.16
N VAL A 109 16.63 -0.22 -4.56
CA VAL A 109 15.38 -0.95 -4.29
C VAL A 109 14.73 -1.40 -5.60
N LEU A 110 14.62 -0.52 -6.60
CA LEU A 110 14.04 -0.89 -7.90
C LEU A 110 14.87 -1.95 -8.63
N ALA A 111 16.19 -1.93 -8.52
CA ALA A 111 17.08 -2.91 -9.12
C ALA A 111 16.93 -4.30 -8.47
N ALA A 112 16.60 -4.35 -7.19
CA ALA A 112 16.33 -5.58 -6.44
C ALA A 112 14.95 -6.21 -6.73
N LEU A 113 14.05 -5.50 -7.43
CA LEU A 113 12.76 -6.06 -7.85
C LEU A 113 12.96 -7.26 -8.81
N PRO A 114 12.01 -8.20 -8.88
CA PRO A 114 12.02 -9.26 -9.89
C PRO A 114 11.94 -8.66 -11.30
N SER A 115 12.42 -9.40 -12.31
CA SER A 115 12.38 -8.94 -13.71
C SER A 115 10.95 -8.67 -14.20
N HIS A 116 10.00 -9.47 -13.74
CA HIS A 116 8.57 -9.38 -14.02
C HIS A 116 7.75 -9.34 -12.73
N PHE A 117 6.66 -8.59 -12.74
CA PHE A 117 5.70 -8.57 -11.63
C PHE A 117 5.07 -9.96 -11.48
N GLY A 118 5.04 -10.49 -10.25
CA GLY A 118 4.53 -11.84 -9.96
C GLY A 118 5.41 -12.98 -10.50
N GLY A 119 6.51 -12.66 -11.15
CA GLY A 119 7.47 -13.64 -11.65
C GLY A 119 8.41 -14.08 -10.55
N ALA A 120 8.11 -15.21 -9.91
CA ALA A 120 9.18 -16.09 -9.43
C ALA A 120 9.88 -16.68 -10.66
N VAL A 121 11.22 -16.74 -10.60
CA VAL A 121 12.06 -17.45 -11.58
C VAL A 121 11.69 -18.93 -11.66
#